data_AF-A0A432RQ60-F1
#
_entry.id   AF-A0A432RQ60-F1
#
_cell.length_a   1.000
_cell.length_b   1.000
_cell.length_c   1.000
_cell.angle_alpha   90.00
_cell.angle_beta   90.00
_cell.angle_gamma   90.00
#
_symmetry.space_group_name_H-M   'P 1'
#
loop_
_entity.id
_entity.type
_entity.pdbx_description
1 polymer ?
#
loop_
_entity_poly.entity_id
_entity_poly.type
_entity_poly.pdbx_seq_one_letter_code
_entity_poly.pdbx_strand_id
1 'polypeptide(L)'
;MDWKTQLDLFRQFEGARIFPLELVSVGPEPPYGPAFVLGGLDPAPLTATSVARLLQDALALSAWKEVPGNRWSLRVNPSSGNLHPTEGYLVSGPITGLHDEAAIYHYAPTSIR
;
A
#
# COMPACT_ATOMS: atom_id res chain seq x y z
N MET A 1 4.76 -5.38 26.04
CA MET A 1 3.74 -4.57 25.35
C MET A 1 2.38 -5.08 25.78
N ASP A 2 1.48 -4.18 26.20
CA ASP A 2 0.08 -4.53 26.44
C ASP A 2 -0.65 -4.55 25.09
N TRP A 3 -0.72 -5.73 24.47
CA TRP A 3 -1.37 -5.91 23.17
C TRP A 3 -2.88 -5.63 23.21
N LYS A 4 -3.50 -5.54 24.40
CA LYS A 4 -4.95 -5.33 24.55
C LYS A 4 -5.41 -3.90 24.30
N THR A 5 -4.51 -2.92 24.33
CA THR A 5 -4.83 -1.49 24.13
C THR A 5 -4.39 -0.95 22.77
N GLN A 6 -4.02 -1.83 21.84
CA GLN A 6 -3.57 -1.43 20.52
C GLN A 6 -4.74 -0.79 19.74
N LEU A 7 -4.54 0.46 19.32
CA LEU A 7 -5.47 1.18 18.45
C LEU A 7 -5.64 0.43 17.12
N ASP A 8 -6.77 0.67 16.45
CA ASP A 8 -6.96 0.20 15.08
C ASP A 8 -5.82 0.73 14.21
N LEU A 9 -5.03 -0.20 13.66
CA LEU A 9 -3.86 0.11 12.84
C LEU A 9 -4.24 0.47 11.39
N PHE A 10 -5.53 0.38 11.05
CA PHE A 10 -6.03 0.56 9.70
C PHE A 10 -7.16 1.58 9.69
N ARG A 11 -6.81 2.82 9.37
CA ARG A 11 -7.82 3.86 9.18
C ARG A 11 -8.76 3.49 8.04
N GLN A 12 -10.05 3.72 8.25
CA GLN A 12 -11.08 3.70 7.21
C GLN A 12 -11.96 4.94 7.36
N PHE A 13 -12.56 5.38 6.25
CA PHE A 13 -13.45 6.54 6.22
C PHE A 13 -14.87 6.06 5.88
N GLU A 14 -15.79 6.22 6.83
CA GLU A 14 -17.17 5.83 6.65
C GLU A 14 -17.80 6.58 5.46
N GLY A 15 -18.53 5.84 4.61
CA GLY A 15 -19.17 6.40 3.41
C GLY A 15 -18.22 6.73 2.24
N ALA A 16 -16.90 6.58 2.41
CA ALA A 16 -15.96 6.77 1.31
C ALA A 16 -16.09 5.63 0.28
N ARG A 17 -16.04 5.98 -1.01
CA ARG A 17 -16.03 5.00 -2.09
C ARG A 17 -14.74 4.19 -2.06
N ILE A 18 -14.86 2.87 -2.20
CA ILE A 18 -13.74 1.95 -2.21
C ILE A 18 -13.40 1.58 -3.65
N PHE A 19 -12.12 1.65 -3.99
CA PHE A 19 -11.58 1.23 -5.28
C PHE A 19 -10.64 0.05 -5.05
N PRO A 20 -11.03 -1.17 -5.45
CA PRO A 20 -10.17 -2.33 -5.27
C PRO A 20 -8.93 -2.19 -6.16
N LEU A 21 -7.76 -2.42 -5.58
CA LEU A 21 -6.49 -2.51 -6.29
C LEU A 21 -6.12 -3.97 -6.44
N GLU A 22 -5.71 -4.36 -7.65
CA GLU A 22 -5.25 -5.71 -7.92
C GLU A 22 -3.90 -5.97 -7.23
N LEU A 23 -3.73 -7.19 -6.71
CA LEU A 23 -2.42 -7.63 -6.25
C LEU A 23 -1.55 -7.94 -7.47
N VAL A 24 -0.48 -7.17 -7.63
CA VAL A 24 0.45 -7.34 -8.72
C VAL A 24 1.43 -8.44 -8.35
N SER A 25 1.57 -9.43 -9.24
CA SER A 25 2.48 -10.55 -8.99
C SER A 25 3.93 -10.06 -8.91
N VAL A 26 4.68 -10.58 -7.94
CA VAL A 26 6.10 -10.31 -7.82
C VAL A 26 6.82 -10.88 -9.04
N GLY A 27 7.61 -10.05 -9.70
CA GLY A 27 8.33 -10.39 -10.93
C GLY A 27 9.73 -9.76 -10.95
N PRO A 28 10.51 -10.03 -12.00
CA PRO A 28 11.90 -9.55 -12.09
C PRO A 28 12.03 -8.04 -12.37
N GLU A 29 10.92 -7.38 -12.74
CA GLU A 29 10.87 -5.96 -13.10
C GLU A 29 10.25 -5.10 -11.98
N PRO A 30 10.67 -3.84 -11.81
CA PRO A 30 11.85 -3.25 -12.43
C PRO A 30 13.13 -3.86 -11.83
N PRO A 31 14.24 -3.93 -12.58
CA PRO A 31 15.48 -4.49 -12.05
C PRO A 31 16.05 -3.53 -11.01
N TYR A 32 16.52 -4.09 -9.90
CA TYR A 32 16.92 -3.29 -8.72
C TYR A 32 17.93 -2.19 -9.06
N GLY A 33 19.01 -2.51 -9.79
CA GLY A 33 20.06 -1.54 -10.11
C GLY A 33 19.57 -0.32 -10.90
N PRO A 34 18.98 -0.52 -12.09
CA PRO A 34 18.39 0.55 -12.89
C PRO A 34 17.36 1.42 -12.14
N ALA A 35 16.60 0.85 -11.20
CA ALA A 35 15.60 1.60 -10.44
C ALA A 35 16.17 2.73 -9.55
N PHE A 36 17.47 2.69 -9.21
CA PHE A 36 18.14 3.75 -8.44
C PHE A 36 18.89 4.78 -9.30
N VAL A 37 18.86 4.63 -10.63
CA VAL A 37 19.52 5.55 -11.56
C VAL A 37 18.46 6.41 -12.24
N LEU A 38 18.58 7.73 -12.10
CA LEU A 38 17.67 8.65 -12.80
C LEU A 38 17.80 8.44 -14.32
N GLY A 39 16.68 8.12 -14.98
CA GLY A 39 16.67 7.76 -16.41
C GLY A 39 17.18 6.34 -16.71
N GLY A 40 17.42 5.50 -15.70
CA GLY A 40 17.83 4.10 -15.88
C GLY A 40 16.69 3.19 -16.35
N LEU A 41 15.44 3.65 -16.24
CA LEU A 41 14.23 2.97 -16.69
C LEU A 41 13.28 3.97 -17.32
N ASP A 42 12.54 3.51 -18.33
CA ASP A 42 11.41 4.28 -18.86
C ASP A 42 10.30 4.35 -17.80
N PRO A 43 9.68 5.53 -17.58
CA PRO A 43 8.56 5.65 -16.67
C PRO A 43 7.39 4.76 -17.10
N ALA A 44 6.83 4.01 -16.16
CA ALA A 44 5.60 3.26 -16.41
C ALA A 44 4.42 4.23 -16.68
N PRO A 45 3.49 3.89 -17.58
CA PRO A 45 2.25 4.63 -17.75
C PRO A 45 1.47 4.73 -16.43
N LEU A 46 0.84 5.87 -16.17
CA LEU A 46 0.00 6.05 -15.00
C LEU A 46 -1.36 5.36 -15.20
N THR A 47 -1.53 4.20 -14.57
CA THR A 47 -2.74 3.36 -14.66
C THR A 47 -3.07 2.81 -13.29
N ALA A 48 -4.28 2.27 -13.11
CA ALA A 48 -4.66 1.59 -11.88
C ALA A 48 -3.66 0.48 -11.49
N THR A 49 -3.14 -0.28 -12.46
CA THR A 49 -2.16 -1.35 -12.22
C THR A 49 -0.80 -0.81 -11.77
N SER A 50 -0.27 0.27 -12.38
CA SER A 50 1.03 0.82 -11.95
C SER A 50 0.92 1.51 -10.59
N VAL A 51 -0.21 2.14 -10.29
CA VAL A 51 -0.54 2.66 -8.95
C VAL A 51 -0.64 1.54 -7.93
N ALA A 52 -1.36 0.46 -8.25
CA ALA A 52 -1.49 -0.71 -7.38
C ALA A 52 -0.12 -1.31 -7.05
N ARG A 53 0.74 -1.48 -8.07
CA ARG A 53 2.11 -1.96 -7.89
C ARG A 53 2.93 -1.07 -6.97
N LEU A 54 2.94 0.25 -7.24
CA LEU A 54 3.68 1.21 -6.44
C LEU A 54 3.25 1.16 -4.97
N LEU A 55 1.94 1.17 -4.69
CA LEU A 55 1.41 1.11 -3.34
C LEU A 55 1.66 -0.24 -2.68
N GLN A 56 1.65 -1.33 -3.45
CA GLN A 56 1.99 -2.66 -2.96
C GLN A 56 3.46 -2.71 -2.50
N ASP A 57 4.37 -2.31 -3.38
CA ASP A 57 5.81 -2.37 -3.12
C ASP A 57 6.24 -1.38 -2.03
N ALA A 58 5.53 -0.26 -1.88
CA ALA A 58 5.88 0.79 -0.92
C ALA A 58 5.13 0.71 0.42
N LEU A 59 3.89 0.21 0.49
CA LEU A 59 3.02 0.39 1.66
C LEU A 59 2.21 -0.85 2.08
N ALA A 60 2.22 -1.95 1.32
CA ALA A 60 1.40 -3.11 1.65
C ALA A 60 1.79 -3.83 2.94
N LEU A 61 0.83 -4.64 3.43
CA LEU A 61 1.11 -5.70 4.38
C LEU A 61 1.91 -6.81 3.69
N SER A 62 3.01 -7.24 4.30
CA SER A 62 3.88 -8.30 3.78
C SER A 62 3.55 -9.66 4.36
N ALA A 63 3.08 -9.72 5.60
CA ALA A 63 2.69 -10.96 6.27
C ALA A 63 1.84 -10.69 7.52
N TRP A 64 1.28 -11.77 8.07
CA TRP A 64 0.74 -11.80 9.43
C TRP A 64 1.57 -12.75 10.28
N LYS A 65 1.94 -12.31 11.49
CA LYS A 65 2.54 -13.16 12.50
C LYS A 65 1.50 -13.49 13.56
N GLU A 66 1.50 -14.74 14.00
CA GLU A 66 0.54 -15.24 14.96
C GLU A 66 1.21 -16.21 15.93
N VAL A 67 0.94 -16.02 17.21
CA VAL A 67 1.29 -16.90 18.32
C VAL A 67 0.07 -16.99 19.23
N PRO A 68 -0.04 -17.99 20.14
CA PRO A 68 -1.20 -18.11 21.01
C PRO A 68 -1.52 -16.79 21.74
N GLY A 69 -2.72 -16.27 21.49
CA GLY A 69 -3.24 -15.03 22.08
C GLY A 69 -2.77 -13.72 21.45
N ASN A 70 -1.90 -13.73 20.43
CA ASN A 70 -1.42 -12.50 19.78
C ASN A 70 -1.26 -12.66 18.27
N ARG A 71 -1.76 -11.68 17.51
CA ARG A 71 -1.62 -11.61 16.04
C ARG A 71 -1.31 -10.17 15.63
N TRP A 72 -0.35 -9.97 14.74
CA TRP A 72 0.03 -8.66 14.24
C TRP A 72 0.43 -8.70 12.77
N SER A 73 0.18 -7.60 12.06
CA SER A 73 0.57 -7.42 10.66
C SER A 73 2.02 -6.94 10.56
N LEU A 74 2.72 -7.39 9.54
CA LEU A 74 3.98 -6.82 9.07
C LEU A 74 3.74 -6.02 7.80
N ARG A 75 4.52 -4.97 7.57
CA ARG A 75 4.54 -4.21 6.30
C ARG A 75 5.81 -4.48 5.51
N VAL A 76 5.82 -4.07 4.25
CA VAL A 76 7.00 -4.10 3.37
C VAL A 76 8.14 -3.19 3.87
N ASN A 77 7.79 -2.13 4.61
CA ASN A 77 8.77 -1.25 5.27
C ASN A 77 8.89 -1.57 6.77
N PRO A 78 10.11 -1.56 7.33
CA PRO A 78 10.30 -1.74 8.76
C PRO A 78 9.79 -0.53 9.56
N SER A 79 9.27 -0.78 10.76
CA SER A 79 8.89 0.26 11.74
C SER A 79 9.34 -0.16 13.13
N SER A 80 9.95 0.76 13.87
CA SER A 80 10.29 0.52 15.28
C SER A 80 9.02 0.16 16.06
N GLY A 81 9.09 -0.92 16.86
CA GLY A 81 7.95 -1.44 17.62
C GLY A 81 6.78 -1.97 16.79
N ASN A 82 6.90 -2.07 15.46
CA ASN A 82 5.83 -2.51 14.54
C ASN A 82 4.53 -1.67 14.67
N LEU A 83 4.64 -0.40 15.04
CA LEU A 83 3.49 0.47 15.29
C LEU A 83 2.86 1.05 14.02
N HIS A 84 3.66 1.28 12.97
CA HIS A 84 3.23 1.82 11.68
C HIS A 84 2.24 3.01 11.77
N PRO A 85 2.61 4.14 12.39
CA PRO A 85 1.72 5.31 12.50
C PRO A 85 1.48 6.04 11.16
N THR A 86 1.99 5.49 10.05
CA THR A 86 2.00 6.12 8.73
C THR A 86 0.80 5.66 7.89
N GLU A 87 0.09 6.65 7.34
CA GLU A 87 -0.97 6.48 6.34
C GLU A 87 -0.45 6.94 4.96
N GLY A 88 -0.94 6.30 3.89
CA GLY A 88 -0.62 6.65 2.51
C GLY A 88 -1.77 7.38 1.85
N TYR A 89 -1.48 8.47 1.13
CA TYR A 89 -2.47 9.18 0.31
C TYR A 89 -1.93 9.35 -1.11
N LEU A 90 -2.81 9.16 -2.09
CA LEU A 90 -2.54 9.44 -3.50
C LEU A 90 -3.31 10.69 -3.90
N VAL A 91 -2.60 11.74 -4.30
CA VAL A 91 -3.18 12.94 -4.90
C VAL A 91 -2.81 12.91 -6.38
N SER A 92 -3.79 12.82 -7.26
CA SER A 92 -3.54 12.68 -8.69
C SER A 92 -4.66 13.30 -9.53
N GLY A 93 -4.34 13.57 -10.80
CA GLY A 93 -5.32 13.80 -11.85
C GLY A 93 -6.06 12.51 -12.24
N PRO A 94 -6.65 12.47 -13.45
CA PRO A 94 -7.24 11.26 -13.99
C PRO A 94 -6.22 10.11 -14.05
N ILE A 95 -6.64 8.92 -13.64
CA ILE A 95 -5.84 7.69 -13.70
C ILE A 95 -6.64 6.66 -14.47
N THR A 96 -6.09 6.22 -15.61
CA THR A 96 -6.70 5.19 -16.45
C THR A 96 -7.02 3.94 -15.64
N GLY A 97 -8.30 3.55 -15.62
CA GLY A 97 -8.79 2.38 -14.89
C GLY A 97 -9.12 2.61 -13.41
N LEU A 98 -8.98 3.83 -12.88
CA LEU A 98 -9.36 4.17 -11.52
C LEU A 98 -10.43 5.27 -11.48
N HIS A 99 -10.15 6.44 -12.06
CA HIS A 99 -11.06 7.59 -12.08
C HIS A 99 -10.67 8.59 -13.17
N ASP A 100 -11.66 9.24 -13.77
CA ASP A 100 -11.48 10.16 -14.91
C ASP A 100 -11.29 11.62 -14.49
N GLU A 101 -11.27 11.91 -13.19
CA GLU A 101 -11.09 13.25 -12.63
C GLU A 101 -10.00 13.25 -11.55
N ALA A 102 -9.49 14.44 -11.24
CA ALA A 102 -8.56 14.63 -10.13
C ALA A 102 -9.20 14.27 -8.79
N ALA A 103 -8.45 13.56 -7.94
CA ALA A 103 -8.96 13.05 -6.68
C ALA A 103 -7.84 12.85 -5.64
N ILE A 104 -8.28 12.71 -4.39
CA ILE A 104 -7.44 12.30 -3.27
C ILE A 104 -7.94 10.94 -2.79
N TYR A 105 -7.05 9.97 -2.73
CA TYR A 105 -7.32 8.64 -2.22
C TYR A 105 -6.55 8.41 -0.93
N HIS A 106 -7.16 7.70 0.01
CA HIS A 106 -6.47 7.06 1.12
C HIS A 106 -6.17 5.61 0.75
N TYR A 107 -4.93 5.16 0.95
CA TYR A 107 -4.55 3.77 0.73
C TYR A 107 -4.90 2.94 1.97
N ALA A 108 -5.91 2.09 1.83
CA ALA A 108 -6.27 1.10 2.83
C ALA A 108 -5.50 -0.21 2.58
N PRO A 109 -4.53 -0.59 3.42
CA PRO A 109 -3.66 -1.75 3.17
C PRO A 109 -4.31 -3.09 3.53
N THR A 110 -5.52 -3.06 4.09
CA THR A 110 -6.35 -4.24 4.34
C THR A 110 -7.52 -4.25 3.37
N SER A 111 -7.79 -5.40 2.78
CA SER A 111 -9.07 -5.62 2.12
C SER A 111 -10.19 -5.55 3.16
N ILE A 112 -11.21 -4.75 2.87
CA ILE A 112 -12.44 -4.71 3.67
C ILE A 112 -13.05 -6.10 3.59
N ARG A 113 -13.37 -6.67 4.76
CA ARG A 113 -14.11 -7.93 4.87
C ARG A 113 -15.57 -7.74 4.48
#